data_AF-A0A935VCP3-F1
#
_entry.id   AF-A0A935VCP3-F1
#
_cell.length_a   1.000
_cell.length_b   1.000
_cell.length_c   1.000
_cell.angle_alpha   90.00
_cell.angle_beta   90.00
_cell.angle_gamma   90.00
#
_symmetry.space_group_name_H-M   'P 1'
#
loop_
_entity.id
_entity.type
_entity.pdbx_description
1 polymer ?
#
loop_
_entity_poly.entity_id
_entity_poly.type
_entity_poly.pdbx_seq_one_letter_code
_entity_poly.pdbx_strand_id
1 'polypeptide(L)'
;MIRHRLRGVIERFDADYGILDRFYSAPTSANRSGRMRQLYTDNLAVVAGLDFDKLNHDEQVDYVLFKNYLEHEVKEQARLDAQVEEMAPLMPFAIKINEMEDTRRRLDEIDQEKAAALLNKLAKQIADTQKSLESSSATKPNRTVANRAARTVGDLRSTLRRWYGYYNGYDPMFTWWCEAPYKATDEALAKYQTFITTKLVGIAPDDKTTIIGDPIGREALIDELKHEMIPYTPEELVQIANKEFEWCIVELKRRHARWALATTI
;
A
#
# COMPACT_ATOMS: atom_id res chain seq x y z
N MET A 1 -27.64 32.96 1.72
CA MET A 1 -26.62 32.04 1.18
C MET A 1 -26.49 30.90 2.18
N ILE A 2 -27.07 29.74 1.90
CA ILE A 2 -26.95 28.58 2.79
C ILE A 2 -25.51 28.08 2.60
N ARG A 3 -24.65 28.19 3.62
CA ARG A 3 -23.31 27.62 3.60
C ARG A 3 -23.45 26.11 3.52
N HIS A 4 -22.95 25.49 2.45
CA HIS A 4 -22.84 24.04 2.32
C HIS A 4 -21.82 23.53 3.35
N ARG A 5 -22.30 23.00 4.49
CA ARG A 5 -21.45 22.74 5.67
C ARG A 5 -20.43 21.64 5.39
N LEU A 6 -20.87 20.57 4.72
CA LEU A 6 -20.03 19.41 4.40
C LEU A 6 -18.96 19.70 3.35
N ARG A 7 -19.22 20.64 2.44
CA ARG A 7 -18.24 20.99 1.41
C ARG A 7 -16.96 21.53 2.02
N GLY A 8 -17.07 22.42 3.00
CA GLY A 8 -15.90 22.96 3.70
C GLY A 8 -15.16 21.91 4.55
N VAL A 9 -15.85 20.88 5.03
CA VAL A 9 -15.24 19.75 5.73
C VAL A 9 -14.42 18.91 4.74
N ILE A 10 -15.00 18.57 3.59
CA ILE A 10 -14.34 17.78 2.54
C ILE A 10 -13.13 18.53 1.95
N GLU A 11 -13.28 19.81 1.62
CA GLU A 11 -12.17 20.63 1.08
C GLU A 11 -11.00 20.71 2.08
N ARG A 12 -11.31 20.81 3.38
CA ARG A 12 -10.28 20.78 4.43
C ARG A 12 -9.63 19.41 4.54
N PHE A 13 -10.43 18.34 4.51
CA PHE A 13 -9.92 16.98 4.52
C PHE A 13 -8.95 16.73 3.36
N ASP A 14 -9.30 17.14 2.14
CA ASP A 14 -8.43 16.96 0.96
C ASP A 14 -7.11 17.72 1.10
N ALA A 15 -7.15 18.94 1.65
CA ALA A 15 -5.96 19.72 1.92
C ALA A 15 -5.07 19.05 2.98
N ASP A 16 -5.67 18.59 4.09
CA ASP A 16 -4.98 17.93 5.19
C ASP A 16 -4.39 16.58 4.73
N TYR A 17 -5.15 15.78 3.97
CA TYR A 17 -4.69 14.54 3.34
C TYR A 17 -3.51 14.81 2.42
N GLY A 18 -3.62 15.79 1.52
CA GLY A 18 -2.54 16.12 0.59
C GLY A 18 -1.26 16.58 1.28
N ILE A 19 -1.37 17.31 2.40
CA ILE A 19 -0.22 17.67 3.23
C ILE A 19 0.39 16.43 3.88
N LEU A 20 -0.43 15.60 4.52
CA LEU A 20 0.02 14.42 5.24
C LEU A 20 0.65 13.39 4.29
N ASP A 21 0.10 13.17 3.10
CA ASP A 21 0.60 12.17 2.16
C ASP A 21 1.97 12.57 1.60
N ARG A 22 2.12 13.86 1.24
CA ARG A 22 3.42 14.42 0.83
C ARG A 22 4.44 14.40 1.96
N PHE A 23 4.02 14.75 3.18
CA PHE A 23 4.92 14.80 4.33
C PHE A 23 5.36 13.39 4.75
N TYR A 24 4.42 12.45 4.84
CA TYR A 24 4.65 11.06 5.23
C TYR A 24 4.83 10.14 4.01
N SER A 25 5.86 10.39 3.21
CA SER A 25 6.19 9.64 1.97
C SER A 25 6.75 8.21 2.14
N ALA A 26 6.77 7.64 3.36
CA ALA A 26 7.32 6.32 3.63
C ALA A 26 6.16 5.33 3.84
N PRO A 27 5.81 4.49 2.85
CA PRO A 27 4.55 3.74 2.87
C PRO A 27 4.42 2.79 4.06
N THR A 28 5.51 2.20 4.53
CA THR A 28 5.54 1.25 5.64
C THR A 28 5.85 1.88 7.00
N SER A 29 5.89 3.22 7.09
CA SER A 29 6.10 3.90 8.37
C SER A 29 4.85 3.78 9.25
N ALA A 30 5.03 3.29 10.48
CA ALA A 30 3.98 3.27 11.49
C ALA A 30 3.49 4.70 11.83
N ASN A 31 4.35 5.71 11.75
CA ASN A 31 3.94 7.10 11.93
C ASN A 31 3.02 7.57 10.81
N ARG A 32 3.32 7.21 9.55
CA ARG A 32 2.42 7.50 8.41
C ARG A 32 1.05 6.87 8.66
N SER A 33 1.03 5.57 8.93
CA SER A 33 -0.20 4.82 9.19
C SER A 33 -1.03 5.44 10.31
N GLY A 34 -0.40 5.71 11.46
CA GLY A 34 -1.08 6.31 12.61
C GLY A 34 -1.65 7.70 12.30
N ARG A 35 -0.93 8.52 11.53
CA ARG A 35 -1.40 9.86 11.13
C ARG A 35 -2.55 9.83 10.14
N MET A 36 -2.50 8.94 9.15
CA MET A 36 -3.61 8.75 8.21
C MET A 36 -4.85 8.21 8.92
N ARG A 37 -4.69 7.20 9.77
CA ARG A 37 -5.78 6.67 10.59
C ARG A 37 -6.42 7.75 11.47
N GLN A 38 -5.60 8.60 12.10
CA GLN A 38 -6.09 9.72 12.90
C GLN A 38 -6.89 10.71 12.04
N LEU A 39 -6.38 11.09 10.87
CA LEU A 39 -7.09 11.97 9.94
C LEU A 39 -8.48 11.42 9.60
N TYR A 40 -8.57 10.14 9.21
CA TYR A 40 -9.84 9.53 8.82
C TYR A 40 -10.81 9.43 9.99
N THR A 41 -10.34 8.99 11.17
CA THR A 41 -11.18 8.81 12.36
C THR A 41 -11.65 10.14 12.95
N ASP A 42 -10.83 11.19 12.92
CA ASP A 42 -11.25 12.53 13.34
C ASP A 42 -12.32 13.09 12.41
N ASN A 43 -12.19 12.90 11.10
CA ASN A 43 -13.21 13.34 10.14
C ASN A 43 -14.50 12.52 10.25
N LEU A 44 -14.42 11.23 10.57
CA LEU A 44 -15.61 10.43 10.90
C LEU A 44 -16.34 10.99 12.12
N ALA A 45 -15.61 11.41 13.16
CA ALA A 45 -16.20 12.04 14.34
C ALA A 45 -16.86 13.40 14.00
N VAL A 46 -16.24 14.20 13.12
CA VAL A 46 -16.84 15.45 12.61
C VAL A 46 -18.15 15.16 11.88
N VAL A 47 -18.15 14.20 10.96
CA VAL A 47 -19.35 13.80 10.19
C VAL A 47 -20.43 13.29 11.15
N ALA A 48 -20.10 12.42 12.10
CA ALA A 48 -21.04 11.87 13.08
C ALA A 48 -21.66 12.92 14.02
N GLY A 49 -21.02 14.08 14.18
CA GLY A 49 -21.55 15.20 14.95
C GLY A 49 -22.60 16.05 14.22
N LEU A 50 -22.82 15.81 12.92
CA LEU A 50 -23.83 16.52 12.13
C LEU A 50 -25.21 15.87 12.29
N ASP A 51 -26.23 16.70 12.47
CA ASP A 51 -27.63 16.27 12.50
C ASP A 51 -28.12 15.99 11.08
N PHE A 52 -28.12 14.72 10.67
CA PHE A 52 -28.45 14.27 9.31
C PHE A 52 -29.83 14.73 8.84
N ASP A 53 -30.82 14.76 9.74
CA ASP A 53 -32.20 15.14 9.41
C ASP A 53 -32.34 16.64 9.13
N LYS A 54 -31.36 17.44 9.54
CA LYS A 54 -31.30 18.89 9.29
C LYS A 54 -30.44 19.26 8.08
N LEU A 55 -29.79 18.28 7.45
CA LEU A 55 -29.03 18.50 6.21
C LEU A 55 -30.00 18.65 5.03
N ASN A 56 -29.64 19.49 4.06
CA ASN A 56 -30.36 19.49 2.79
C ASN A 56 -30.00 18.23 1.97
N HIS A 57 -30.72 17.97 0.88
CA HIS A 57 -30.52 16.74 0.11
C HIS A 57 -29.09 16.55 -0.42
N ASP A 58 -28.47 17.61 -0.95
CA ASP A 58 -27.09 17.56 -1.45
C ASP A 58 -26.11 17.27 -0.30
N GLU A 59 -26.33 17.89 0.87
CA GLU A 59 -25.55 17.62 2.07
C GLU A 59 -25.76 16.19 2.60
N GLN A 60 -26.96 15.61 2.48
CA GLN A 60 -27.20 14.22 2.86
C GLN A 60 -26.45 13.25 1.94
N VAL A 61 -26.38 13.53 0.65
CA VAL A 61 -25.59 12.75 -0.31
C VAL A 61 -24.11 12.83 0.05
N ASP A 62 -23.57 14.04 0.22
CA ASP A 62 -22.18 14.26 0.61
C ASP A 62 -21.84 13.58 1.94
N TYR A 63 -22.76 13.62 2.91
CA TYR A 63 -22.60 12.94 4.19
C TYR A 63 -22.39 11.43 3.99
N VAL A 64 -23.26 10.79 3.21
CA VAL A 64 -23.23 9.34 3.01
C VAL A 64 -21.97 8.93 2.26
N LEU A 65 -21.65 9.64 1.17
CA LEU A 65 -20.48 9.33 0.34
C LEU A 65 -19.18 9.56 1.12
N PHE A 66 -19.06 10.68 1.82
CA PHE A 66 -17.84 10.99 2.56
C PHE A 66 -17.65 10.05 3.75
N LYS A 67 -18.73 9.73 4.49
CA LYS A 67 -18.67 8.73 5.56
C LYS A 67 -18.22 7.37 5.02
N ASN A 68 -18.83 6.90 3.93
CA ASN A 68 -18.50 5.62 3.31
C ASN A 68 -17.04 5.57 2.82
N TYR A 69 -16.53 6.67 2.26
CA TYR A 69 -15.13 6.82 1.89
C TYR A 69 -14.20 6.71 3.11
N LEU A 70 -14.45 7.47 4.17
CA LEU A 70 -13.61 7.45 5.37
C LEU A 70 -13.63 6.08 6.09
N GLU A 71 -14.78 5.42 6.16
CA GLU A 71 -14.90 4.07 6.75
C GLU A 71 -14.10 3.03 5.94
N HIS A 72 -14.11 3.14 4.61
CA HIS A 72 -13.29 2.31 3.72
C HIS A 72 -11.79 2.56 3.93
N GLU A 73 -11.36 3.82 3.92
CA GLU A 73 -9.95 4.19 4.13
C GLU A 73 -9.37 3.72 5.47
N VAL A 74 -10.18 3.72 6.54
CA VAL A 74 -9.77 3.16 7.85
C VAL A 74 -9.53 1.65 7.75
N LYS A 75 -10.38 0.91 7.03
CA LYS A 75 -10.22 -0.53 6.83
C LYS A 75 -9.01 -0.84 5.95
N GLU A 76 -8.82 -0.07 4.88
CA GLU A 76 -7.66 -0.21 4.00
C GLU A 76 -6.36 0.07 4.74
N GLN A 77 -6.32 1.09 5.59
CA GLN A 77 -5.17 1.35 6.44
C GLN A 77 -4.87 0.17 7.39
N ALA A 78 -5.89 -0.42 8.01
CA ALA A 78 -5.74 -1.60 8.86
C ALA A 78 -5.24 -2.82 8.07
N ARG A 79 -5.72 -3.01 6.84
CA ARG A 79 -5.27 -4.07 5.93
C ARG A 79 -3.80 -3.90 5.57
N LEU A 80 -3.37 -2.68 5.23
CA LEU A 80 -1.97 -2.37 4.95
C LEU A 80 -1.08 -2.63 6.17
N ASP A 81 -1.53 -2.26 7.37
CA ASP A 81 -0.79 -2.51 8.60
C ASP A 81 -0.62 -4.02 8.87
N ALA A 82 -1.67 -4.81 8.68
CA ALA A 82 -1.61 -6.27 8.80
C ALA A 82 -0.65 -6.88 7.76
N GLN A 83 -0.63 -6.36 6.53
CA GLN A 83 0.33 -6.80 5.51
C GLN A 83 1.78 -6.45 5.90
N VAL A 84 2.01 -5.27 6.49
CA VAL A 84 3.34 -4.89 6.99
C VAL A 84 3.78 -5.82 8.13
N GLU A 85 2.87 -6.15 9.05
CA GLU A 85 3.12 -7.08 10.15
C GLU A 85 3.44 -8.49 9.62
N GLU A 86 2.69 -8.99 8.63
CA GLU A 86 2.93 -10.28 7.97
C GLU A 86 4.33 -10.34 7.32
N MET A 87 4.80 -9.23 6.75
CA MET A 87 6.11 -9.13 6.13
C MET A 87 7.25 -8.83 7.12
N ALA A 88 6.95 -8.42 8.36
CA ALA A 88 7.95 -7.96 9.32
C ALA A 88 9.13 -8.94 9.53
N PRO A 89 8.92 -10.27 9.60
CA PRO A 89 10.02 -11.23 9.71
C PRO A 89 10.99 -11.22 8.52
N LEU A 90 10.52 -10.82 7.33
CA LEU A 90 11.33 -10.73 6.11
C LEU A 90 12.05 -9.39 5.99
N MET A 91 11.68 -8.37 6.77
CA MET A 91 12.21 -7.02 6.62
C MET A 91 12.41 -6.32 7.97
N PRO A 92 13.11 -6.93 8.96
CA PRO A 92 13.26 -6.34 10.30
C PRO A 92 14.03 -5.00 10.28
N PHE A 93 14.79 -4.74 9.22
CA PHE A 93 15.50 -3.48 8.99
C PHE A 93 14.58 -2.33 8.52
N ALA A 94 13.35 -2.60 8.09
CA ALA A 94 12.40 -1.60 7.61
C ALA A 94 12.12 -0.51 8.65
N ILE A 95 11.98 -0.92 9.92
CA ILE A 95 11.72 -0.01 11.05
C ILE A 95 12.79 1.08 11.11
N LYS A 96 14.08 0.69 11.05
CA LYS A 96 15.19 1.64 11.14
C LYS A 96 15.29 2.56 9.94
N ILE A 97 15.01 2.08 8.72
CA ILE A 97 14.97 2.94 7.53
C ILE A 97 13.84 3.96 7.65
N ASN A 98 12.65 3.55 8.11
CA ASN A 98 11.52 4.46 8.31
C ASN A 98 11.79 5.49 9.42
N GLU A 99 12.40 5.08 10.54
CA GLU A 99 12.82 5.99 11.61
C GLU A 99 13.81 7.07 11.12
N MET A 100 14.75 6.72 10.24
CA MET A 100 15.71 7.68 9.66
C MET A 100 15.00 8.75 8.82
N GLU A 101 14.03 8.33 8.00
CA GLU A 101 13.23 9.26 7.20
C GLU A 101 12.31 10.12 8.07
N ASP A 102 11.71 9.56 9.13
CA ASP A 102 10.88 10.35 10.06
C ASP A 102 11.70 11.36 10.87
N THR A 103 12.92 11.01 11.27
CA THR A 103 13.87 11.91 11.95
C THR A 103 14.25 13.08 11.04
N ARG A 104 14.55 12.82 9.76
CA ARG A 104 14.79 13.86 8.74
C ARG A 104 13.61 14.81 8.63
N ARG A 105 12.37 14.31 8.65
CA ARG A 105 11.16 15.13 8.55
C ARG A 105 10.92 16.03 9.74
N ARG A 106 11.36 15.63 10.94
CA ARG A 106 11.34 16.48 12.13
C ARG A 106 12.39 17.57 12.13
N LEU A 107 13.31 17.56 11.15
CA LEU A 107 14.47 18.44 11.08
C LEU A 107 15.38 18.29 12.30
N ASP A 108 15.43 17.08 12.86
CA ASP A 108 16.34 16.76 13.95
C ASP A 108 17.79 16.87 13.42
N GLU A 109 18.70 17.42 14.22
CA GLU A 109 20.12 17.51 13.86
C GLU A 109 20.70 16.11 13.62
N ILE A 110 21.45 15.96 12.52
CA ILE A 110 22.08 14.70 12.17
C ILE A 110 23.50 14.63 12.74
N ASP A 111 23.72 13.64 13.59
CA ASP A 111 25.07 13.20 13.97
C ASP A 111 25.60 12.28 12.85
N GLN A 112 26.56 12.79 12.07
CA GLN A 112 27.02 12.13 10.85
C GLN A 112 27.73 10.80 11.14
N GLU A 113 28.47 10.71 12.26
CA GLU A 113 29.16 9.49 12.67
C GLU A 113 28.14 8.43 13.12
N LYS A 114 27.13 8.82 13.91
CA LYS A 114 26.05 7.90 14.31
C LYS A 114 25.23 7.45 13.10
N ALA A 115 24.96 8.33 12.14
CA ALA A 115 24.26 7.98 10.91
C ALA A 115 25.05 6.94 10.08
N ALA A 116 26.36 7.15 9.92
CA ALA A 116 27.24 6.18 9.27
C ALA A 116 27.28 4.83 10.00
N ALA A 117 27.36 4.84 11.33
CA ALA A 117 27.32 3.64 12.14
C ALA A 117 25.98 2.89 12.01
N LEU A 118 24.85 3.62 11.92
CA LEU A 118 23.53 3.03 11.70
C LEU A 118 23.43 2.38 10.31
N LEU A 119 23.93 3.04 9.27
CA LEU A 119 23.99 2.47 7.92
C LEU A 119 24.81 1.16 7.89
N ASN A 120 25.97 1.12 8.55
CA ASN A 120 26.75 -0.11 8.66
C ASN A 120 25.99 -1.24 9.39
N LYS A 121 25.26 -0.91 10.47
CA LYS A 121 24.41 -1.86 11.17
C LYS A 121 23.27 -2.37 10.28
N LEU A 122 22.65 -1.51 9.49
CA LEU A 122 21.62 -1.88 8.53
C LEU A 122 22.15 -2.86 7.48
N ALA A 123 23.29 -2.56 6.84
CA ALA A 123 23.92 -3.44 5.86
C ALA A 123 24.18 -4.84 6.45
N LYS A 124 24.68 -4.91 7.69
CA LYS A 124 24.87 -6.18 8.40
C LYS A 124 23.54 -6.89 8.69
N GLN A 125 22.53 -6.17 9.19
CA GLN A 125 21.22 -6.73 9.50
C GLN A 125 20.55 -7.33 8.26
N ILE A 126 20.66 -6.67 7.10
CA ILE A 126 20.13 -7.17 5.83
C ILE A 126 20.81 -8.48 5.44
N ALA A 127 22.15 -8.52 5.50
CA ALA A 127 22.92 -9.72 5.18
C ALA A 127 22.62 -10.89 6.14
N ASP A 128 22.49 -10.61 7.44
CA ASP A 128 22.16 -11.63 8.44
C ASP A 128 20.72 -12.13 8.27
N THR A 129 19.78 -11.25 7.91
CA THR A 129 18.40 -11.63 7.55
C THR A 129 18.39 -12.59 6.36
N GLN A 130 19.14 -12.27 5.29
CA GLN A 130 19.28 -13.14 4.13
C GLN A 130 19.80 -14.53 4.52
N LYS A 131 20.91 -14.59 5.27
CA LYS A 131 21.50 -15.87 5.72
C LYS A 131 20.53 -16.70 6.55
N SER A 132 19.74 -16.05 7.41
CA SER A 132 18.74 -16.74 8.23
C SER A 132 17.67 -17.43 7.37
N LEU A 133 17.26 -16.81 6.27
CA LEU A 133 16.29 -17.33 5.31
C LEU A 133 16.86 -18.38 4.36
N GLU A 134 18.19 -18.36 4.13
CA GLU A 134 18.92 -19.38 3.38
C GLU A 134 19.17 -20.67 4.21
N SER A 135 19.03 -20.60 5.53
CA SER A 135 19.25 -21.75 6.40
C SER A 135 18.29 -22.90 6.08
N SER A 136 18.79 -24.14 6.11
CA SER A 136 17.98 -25.33 5.81
C SER A 136 16.83 -25.57 6.80
N SER A 137 16.92 -24.96 7.99
CA SER A 137 15.89 -25.00 9.03
C SER A 137 14.86 -23.86 8.92
N ALA A 138 15.01 -22.94 7.96
CA ALA A 138 14.09 -21.81 7.82
C ALA A 138 12.72 -22.27 7.31
N THR A 139 11.66 -21.84 8.00
CA THR A 139 10.30 -21.96 7.47
C THR A 139 10.16 -21.07 6.25
N LYS A 140 9.81 -21.66 5.09
CA LYS A 140 9.62 -20.90 3.86
C LYS A 140 8.38 -20.01 3.99
N PRO A 141 8.50 -18.70 3.76
CA PRO A 141 7.35 -17.81 3.79
C PRO A 141 6.40 -18.12 2.64
N ASN A 142 5.14 -17.71 2.79
CA ASN A 142 4.18 -17.75 1.69
C ASN A 142 4.71 -16.92 0.51
N ARG A 143 4.65 -17.49 -0.70
CA ARG A 143 5.12 -16.89 -1.95
C ARG A 143 4.55 -15.49 -2.19
N THR A 144 3.27 -15.27 -1.87
CA THR A 144 2.63 -13.96 -2.00
C THR A 144 3.25 -12.93 -1.05
N VAL A 145 3.47 -13.32 0.21
CA VAL A 145 4.10 -12.47 1.24
C VAL A 145 5.52 -12.12 0.86
N ALA A 146 6.28 -13.11 0.37
CA ALA A 146 7.63 -12.88 -0.12
C ALA A 146 7.64 -11.91 -1.31
N ASN A 147 6.69 -12.04 -2.25
CA ASN A 147 6.60 -11.13 -3.40
C ASN A 147 6.26 -9.70 -2.96
N ARG A 148 5.34 -9.55 -2.00
CA ARG A 148 5.02 -8.24 -1.40
C ARG A 148 6.25 -7.64 -0.71
N ALA A 149 6.95 -8.43 0.10
CA ALA A 149 8.17 -8.00 0.78
C ALA A 149 9.24 -7.55 -0.23
N ALA A 150 9.44 -8.27 -1.34
CA ALA A 150 10.39 -7.86 -2.38
C ALA A 150 10.07 -6.48 -2.98
N ARG A 151 8.78 -6.16 -3.19
CA ARG A 151 8.34 -4.83 -3.64
C ARG A 151 8.62 -3.78 -2.58
N THR A 152 8.25 -4.07 -1.33
CA THR A 152 8.46 -3.18 -0.19
C THR A 152 9.95 -2.91 0.08
N VAL A 153 10.85 -3.87 -0.12
CA VAL A 153 12.31 -3.64 -0.06
C VAL A 153 12.74 -2.62 -1.11
N GLY A 154 12.15 -2.63 -2.31
CA GLY A 154 12.36 -1.61 -3.33
C GLY A 154 11.91 -0.21 -2.89
N ASP A 155 10.77 -0.11 -2.20
CA ASP A 155 10.26 1.14 -1.64
C ASP A 155 11.15 1.67 -0.51
N LEU A 156 11.65 0.77 0.36
CA LEU A 156 12.61 1.10 1.42
C LEU A 156 13.93 1.61 0.84
N ARG A 157 14.41 0.99 -0.25
CA ARG A 157 15.60 1.46 -0.97
C ARG A 157 15.39 2.85 -1.55
N SER A 158 14.21 3.13 -2.11
CA SER A 158 13.85 4.46 -2.60
C SER A 158 13.74 5.48 -1.47
N THR A 159 13.23 5.08 -0.31
CA THR A 159 13.15 5.90 0.90
C THR A 159 14.54 6.25 1.42
N LEU A 160 15.44 5.27 1.52
CA LEU A 160 16.82 5.49 1.94
C LEU A 160 17.59 6.40 0.97
N ARG A 161 17.35 6.26 -0.34
CA ARG A 161 17.93 7.14 -1.35
C ARG A 161 17.48 8.60 -1.18
N ARG A 162 16.20 8.84 -0.94
CA ARG A 162 15.68 10.19 -0.66
C ARG A 162 16.31 10.77 0.61
N TRP A 163 16.40 9.97 1.66
CA TRP A 163 17.05 10.37 2.90
C TRP A 163 18.52 10.75 2.69
N TYR A 164 19.30 9.91 2.00
CA TYR A 164 20.71 10.18 1.72
C TYR A 164 20.89 11.44 0.86
N GLY A 165 20.10 11.55 -0.23
CA GLY A 165 20.16 12.68 -1.15
C GLY A 165 19.77 14.03 -0.53
N TYR A 166 19.03 14.03 0.59
CA TYR A 166 18.69 15.26 1.31
C TYR A 166 19.91 15.90 1.99
N TYR A 167 20.82 15.09 2.55
CA TYR A 167 22.02 15.58 3.23
C TYR A 167 23.25 15.63 2.32
N ASN A 168 23.38 14.65 1.43
CA ASN A 168 24.50 14.54 0.52
C ASN A 168 24.57 15.74 -0.44
N GLY A 169 25.72 16.42 -0.46
CA GLY A 169 25.94 17.61 -1.27
C GLY A 169 25.64 18.93 -0.57
N TYR A 170 25.02 18.91 0.61
CA TYR A 170 24.83 20.09 1.46
C TYR A 170 25.82 20.12 2.64
N ASP A 171 26.08 18.98 3.27
CA ASP A 171 27.06 18.82 4.35
C ASP A 171 28.23 17.93 3.91
N PRO A 172 29.44 18.48 3.69
CA PRO A 172 30.62 17.69 3.33
C PRO A 172 31.01 16.63 4.36
N MET A 173 30.77 16.89 5.65
CA MET A 173 31.07 15.94 6.73
C MET A 173 30.10 14.75 6.68
N PHE A 174 28.83 15.01 6.37
CA PHE A 174 27.86 13.94 6.14
C PHE A 174 28.29 13.05 4.97
N THR A 175 28.63 13.65 3.82
CA THR A 175 29.07 12.86 2.65
C THR A 175 30.30 12.02 2.98
N TRP A 176 31.31 12.60 3.66
CA TRP A 176 32.51 11.88 4.06
C TRP A 176 32.22 10.64 4.92
N TRP A 177 31.38 10.77 5.94
CA TRP A 177 31.04 9.66 6.84
C TRP A 177 30.07 8.66 6.21
N CYS A 178 29.07 9.13 5.47
CA CYS A 178 27.92 8.32 5.08
C CYS A 178 28.00 7.74 3.66
N GLU A 179 28.86 8.23 2.77
CA GLU A 179 28.89 7.78 1.37
C GLU A 179 29.15 6.27 1.24
N ALA A 180 30.25 5.78 1.83
CA ALA A 180 30.61 4.37 1.79
C ALA A 180 29.56 3.46 2.46
N PRO A 181 29.11 3.70 3.71
CA PRO A 181 28.14 2.83 4.35
C PRO A 181 26.74 2.92 3.69
N TYR A 182 26.37 4.06 3.10
CA TYR A 182 25.14 4.16 2.30
C TYR A 182 25.22 3.27 1.05
N LYS A 183 26.30 3.34 0.28
CA LYS A 183 26.51 2.50 -0.92
C LYS A 183 26.44 1.00 -0.56
N ALA A 184 27.10 0.61 0.53
CA ALA A 184 27.05 -0.78 1.03
C ALA A 184 25.61 -1.21 1.41
N THR A 185 24.84 -0.31 2.04
CA THR A 185 23.45 -0.59 2.42
C THR A 185 22.52 -0.69 1.20
N ASP A 186 22.65 0.22 0.23
CA ASP A 186 21.87 0.19 -1.02
C ASP A 186 22.12 -1.10 -1.82
N GLU A 187 23.39 -1.51 -1.93
CA GLU A 187 23.77 -2.78 -2.56
C GLU A 187 23.21 -4.00 -1.81
N ALA A 188 23.26 -3.98 -0.47
CA ALA A 188 22.69 -5.05 0.34
C ALA A 188 21.19 -5.18 0.13
N LEU A 189 20.44 -4.07 0.11
CA LEU A 189 19.01 -4.05 -0.19
C LEU A 189 18.72 -4.59 -1.61
N ALA A 190 19.51 -4.19 -2.61
CA ALA A 190 19.34 -4.66 -3.99
C ALA A 190 19.60 -6.17 -4.13
N LYS A 191 20.66 -6.68 -3.49
CA LYS A 191 20.97 -8.12 -3.45
C LYS A 191 19.87 -8.90 -2.72
N TYR A 192 19.40 -8.37 -1.59
CA TYR A 192 18.33 -8.99 -0.80
C TYR A 192 16.99 -9.03 -1.55
N GLN A 193 16.62 -7.95 -2.24
CA GLN A 193 15.46 -7.92 -3.12
C GLN A 193 15.54 -9.00 -4.20
N THR A 194 16.70 -9.12 -4.86
CA THR A 194 16.95 -10.15 -5.87
C THR A 194 16.86 -11.56 -5.28
N PHE A 195 17.40 -11.76 -4.08
CA PHE A 195 17.31 -13.01 -3.34
C PHE A 195 15.86 -13.40 -3.07
N ILE A 196 15.04 -12.49 -2.53
CA ILE A 196 13.63 -12.79 -2.24
C ILE A 196 12.90 -13.18 -3.54
N THR A 197 13.04 -12.39 -4.61
CA THR A 197 12.38 -12.62 -5.90
C THR A 197 12.78 -13.97 -6.53
N THR A 198 14.05 -14.34 -6.45
CA THR A 198 14.55 -15.56 -7.11
C THR A 198 14.39 -16.82 -6.25
N LYS A 199 14.68 -16.74 -4.95
CA LYS A 199 14.75 -17.90 -4.06
C LYS A 199 13.47 -18.18 -3.29
N LEU A 200 12.76 -17.14 -2.85
CA LEU A 200 11.53 -17.30 -2.06
C LEU A 200 10.29 -17.26 -2.95
N VAL A 201 10.32 -16.38 -3.94
CA VAL A 201 9.21 -16.17 -4.86
C VAL A 201 9.29 -17.09 -6.09
N GLY A 202 10.51 -17.50 -6.48
CA GLY A 202 10.74 -18.44 -7.56
C GLY A 202 10.60 -17.86 -8.96
N ILE A 203 10.77 -16.54 -9.12
CA ILE A 203 10.79 -15.88 -10.42
C ILE A 203 12.25 -15.76 -10.88
N ALA A 204 12.57 -16.34 -12.03
CA ALA A 204 13.90 -16.20 -12.62
C ALA A 204 14.12 -14.77 -13.15
N PRO A 205 15.34 -14.24 -13.20
CA PRO A 205 15.60 -12.87 -13.67
C PRO A 205 15.11 -12.56 -15.10
N ASP A 206 14.99 -13.58 -15.94
CA ASP A 206 14.53 -13.53 -17.33
C ASP A 206 13.03 -13.87 -17.51
N ASP A 207 12.37 -14.32 -16.44
CA ASP A 207 10.95 -14.68 -16.45
C ASP A 207 10.08 -13.41 -16.37
N LYS A 208 9.46 -13.08 -17.51
CA LYS A 208 8.53 -11.95 -17.66
C LYS A 208 7.06 -12.37 -17.70
N THR A 209 6.76 -13.67 -17.60
CA THR A 209 5.40 -14.19 -17.81
C THR A 209 4.75 -14.63 -16.51
N THR A 210 5.54 -14.96 -15.48
CA THR A 210 5.01 -15.35 -14.17
C THR A 210 4.42 -14.13 -13.44
N ILE A 211 3.09 -14.08 -13.42
CA ILE A 211 2.33 -13.12 -12.60
C ILE A 211 1.98 -13.80 -11.28
N ILE A 212 2.45 -13.21 -10.18
CA ILE A 212 2.05 -13.63 -8.83
C ILE A 212 0.97 -12.67 -8.35
N GLY A 213 -0.23 -13.20 -8.23
CA GLY A 213 -1.35 -12.49 -7.62
C GLY A 213 -1.10 -12.27 -6.13
N ASP A 214 -1.60 -11.13 -5.65
CA ASP A 214 -1.79 -10.87 -4.23
C ASP A 214 -3.31 -10.88 -3.98
N PRO A 215 -3.91 -12.05 -3.67
CA PRO A 215 -5.35 -12.13 -3.50
C PRO A 215 -5.77 -11.28 -2.29
N ILE A 216 -6.66 -10.32 -2.52
CA ILE A 216 -7.18 -9.44 -1.46
C ILE A 216 -7.94 -10.22 -0.37
N GLY A 217 -8.44 -11.41 -0.71
CA GLY A 217 -9.21 -12.26 0.17
C GLY A 217 -10.71 -11.93 0.16
N ARG A 218 -11.52 -12.88 0.64
CA ARG A 218 -12.98 -12.76 0.61
C ARG A 218 -13.50 -11.58 1.43
N GLU A 219 -12.99 -11.41 2.65
CA GLU A 219 -13.44 -10.35 3.55
C GLU A 219 -13.13 -8.96 3.00
N ALA A 220 -11.93 -8.76 2.45
CA ALA A 220 -11.59 -7.50 1.79
C ALA A 220 -12.48 -7.25 0.57
N LEU A 221 -12.76 -8.28 -0.24
CA LEU A 221 -13.67 -8.14 -1.38
C LEU A 221 -15.09 -7.75 -0.94
N ILE A 222 -15.56 -8.24 0.20
CA ILE A 222 -16.85 -7.82 0.77
C ILE A 222 -16.80 -6.35 1.20
N ASP A 223 -15.70 -5.90 1.79
CA ASP A 223 -15.53 -4.50 2.17
C ASP A 223 -15.47 -3.57 0.96
N GLU A 224 -14.80 -3.97 -0.13
CA GLU A 224 -14.82 -3.25 -1.41
C GLU A 224 -16.24 -3.18 -2.01
N LEU A 225 -16.98 -4.30 -2.02
CA LEU A 225 -18.36 -4.31 -2.51
C LEU A 225 -19.27 -3.39 -1.68
N LYS A 226 -19.09 -3.37 -0.36
CA LYS A 226 -19.81 -2.44 0.52
C LYS A 226 -19.46 -0.99 0.24
N HIS A 227 -18.19 -0.70 0.00
CA HIS A 227 -17.73 0.64 -0.39
C HIS A 227 -18.36 1.10 -1.70
N GLU A 228 -18.44 0.21 -2.69
CA GLU A 228 -19.14 0.45 -3.96
C GLU A 228 -20.68 0.43 -3.84
N MET A 229 -21.21 0.32 -2.61
CA MET A 229 -22.63 0.25 -2.30
C MET A 229 -23.38 -0.89 -3.03
N ILE A 230 -22.67 -1.99 -3.32
CA ILE A 230 -23.21 -3.19 -3.95
C ILE A 230 -23.81 -4.09 -2.86
N PRO A 231 -25.12 -4.37 -2.88
CA PRO A 231 -25.80 -5.11 -1.82
C PRO A 231 -25.66 -6.63 -1.92
N TYR A 232 -24.80 -7.12 -2.81
CA TYR A 232 -24.60 -8.55 -3.10
C TYR A 232 -23.23 -9.03 -2.63
N THR A 233 -23.18 -10.29 -2.22
CA THR A 233 -21.92 -10.97 -1.93
C THR A 233 -21.16 -11.34 -3.21
N PRO A 234 -19.84 -11.60 -3.13
CA PRO A 234 -19.09 -12.09 -4.28
C PRO A 234 -19.70 -13.34 -4.93
N GLU A 235 -20.20 -14.26 -4.10
CA GLU A 235 -20.79 -15.50 -4.58
C GLU A 235 -22.13 -15.28 -5.31
N GLU A 236 -22.98 -14.39 -4.81
CA GLU A 236 -24.23 -14.01 -5.48
C GLU A 236 -23.96 -13.31 -6.82
N LEU A 237 -22.96 -12.43 -6.88
CA LEU A 237 -22.56 -11.79 -8.14
C LEU A 237 -22.10 -12.81 -9.18
N VAL A 238 -21.35 -13.83 -8.78
CA VAL A 238 -20.95 -14.92 -9.67
C VAL A 238 -22.15 -15.73 -10.14
N GLN A 239 -23.12 -16.01 -9.26
CA GLN A 239 -24.35 -16.71 -9.65
C GLN A 239 -25.17 -15.91 -10.67
N ILE A 240 -25.33 -14.60 -10.44
CA ILE A 240 -26.01 -13.69 -11.37
C ILE A 240 -25.25 -13.66 -12.71
N ALA A 241 -23.93 -13.49 -12.67
CA ALA A 241 -23.09 -13.43 -13.87
C ALA A 241 -23.20 -14.72 -14.71
N ASN A 242 -23.17 -15.90 -14.09
CA ASN A 242 -23.30 -17.17 -14.80
C ASN A 242 -24.68 -17.31 -15.46
N LYS A 243 -25.75 -16.90 -14.77
CA LYS A 243 -27.11 -16.91 -15.32
C LYS A 243 -27.23 -15.99 -16.53
N GLU A 244 -26.69 -14.77 -16.45
CA GLU A 244 -26.70 -13.81 -17.56
C GLU A 244 -25.80 -14.26 -18.72
N PHE A 245 -24.68 -14.91 -18.43
CA PHE A 245 -23.78 -15.48 -19.44
C PHE A 245 -24.44 -16.62 -20.22
N GLU A 246 -25.12 -17.53 -19.53
CA GLU A 246 -25.91 -18.59 -20.16
C GLU A 246 -27.01 -18.02 -21.07
N TRP A 247 -27.72 -16.99 -20.60
CA TRP A 247 -28.73 -16.30 -21.40
C TRP A 247 -28.11 -15.66 -22.66
N CYS A 248 -26.97 -14.97 -22.52
CA CYS A 248 -26.23 -14.38 -23.64
C CYS A 248 -25.85 -15.44 -24.70
N ILE A 249 -25.38 -16.62 -24.27
CA ILE A 249 -25.04 -17.72 -25.17
C ILE A 249 -26.27 -18.20 -25.95
N VAL A 250 -27.41 -18.38 -25.26
CA VAL A 250 -28.65 -18.83 -25.90
C VAL A 250 -29.10 -17.82 -26.96
N GLU A 251 -29.04 -16.52 -26.67
CA GLU A 251 -29.48 -15.50 -27.61
C GLU A 251 -28.52 -15.32 -28.79
N LEU A 252 -27.20 -15.45 -28.57
CA LEU A 252 -26.21 -15.48 -29.64
C LEU A 252 -26.47 -16.65 -30.61
N LYS A 253 -26.74 -17.85 -30.09
CA LYS A 253 -27.08 -19.03 -30.93
C LYS A 253 -28.35 -18.80 -31.74
N ARG A 254 -29.40 -18.23 -31.13
CA ARG A 254 -30.64 -17.87 -31.85
C ARG A 254 -30.40 -16.86 -32.95
N ARG A 255 -29.62 -15.81 -32.69
CA ARG A 255 -29.25 -14.82 -33.71
C ARG A 255 -28.45 -15.44 -34.86
N HIS A 256 -27.46 -16.26 -34.54
CA HIS A 256 -26.66 -16.97 -35.55
C HIS A 256 -27.54 -17.86 -36.44
N ALA A 257 -28.45 -18.63 -35.85
CA ALA A 257 -29.39 -19.47 -36.60
C ALA A 257 -30.31 -18.64 -37.53
N ARG A 258 -30.80 -17.48 -37.07
CA ARG A 258 -31.60 -16.57 -37.90
C ARG A 258 -30.80 -15.97 -39.07
N TRP A 259 -29.54 -15.61 -38.84
CA TRP A 259 -28.65 -15.10 -39.89
C TRP A 259 -28.32 -16.16 -40.95
N ALA A 260 -28.03 -17.40 -40.53
CA ALA A 260 -27.79 -18.50 -41.45
C ALA A 260 -28.99 -18.74 -42.38
N LEU A 261 -30.21 -18.70 -41.83
CA LEU A 261 -31.44 -18.82 -42.62
C LEU A 261 -31.65 -17.64 -43.59
N ALA A 262 -31.27 -16.42 -43.21
CA ALA A 262 -31.39 -15.23 -44.05
C ALA A 262 -30.35 -15.13 -45.20
N THR A 263 -29.23 -15.86 -45.10
CA THR A 263 -28.13 -15.81 -46.09
C THR A 263 -28.19 -16.97 -47.09
N THR A 264 -29.14 -17.90 -46.91
CA THR A 264 -29.35 -19.09 -47.78
C THR A 264 -30.51 -18.89 -48.77
N ILE A 265 -31.00 -17.65 -48.90
CA ILE A 265 -31.99 -17.19 -49.89
C ILE A 265 -31.27 -16.26 -50.86
#